data_AF-A0A370L2U5-F1
#
_entry.id   AF-A0A370L2U5-F1
#
_cell.length_a   1.000
_cell.length_b   1.000
_cell.length_c   1.000
_cell.angle_alpha   90.00
_cell.angle_beta   90.00
_cell.angle_gamma   90.00
#
_symmetry.space_group_name_H-M   'P 1'
#
loop_
_entity.id
_entity.type
_entity.pdbx_description
1 polymer ?
#
loop_
_entity_poly.entity_id
_entity_poly.type
_entity_poly.pdbx_seq_one_letter_code
_entity_poly.pdbx_strand_id
1 'polypeptide(L)'
;MLLRPFLLLAPAFALGACAIPNSASNAVVVTNTQSVVETCKRIGETDGDVGVNQALLLDRARDSALSRLKIRGAEAGGSHVLSDVADLKWKGPSTKGTIYKCG
;
A
#
# COMPACT_ATOMS: atom_id res chain seq x y z
N MET A 1 -41.58 -2.93 -11.98
CA MET A 1 -40.57 -2.38 -12.91
C MET A 1 -39.55 -1.53 -12.14
N LEU A 2 -38.59 -2.15 -11.45
CA LEU A 2 -37.52 -1.42 -10.71
C LEU A 2 -36.14 -2.09 -10.86
N LEU A 3 -35.99 -3.08 -11.73
CA LEU A 3 -34.75 -3.87 -11.88
C LEU A 3 -33.67 -3.19 -12.73
N ARG A 4 -34.05 -2.16 -13.49
CA ARG A 4 -33.22 -1.51 -14.50
C ARG A 4 -32.19 -0.49 -13.96
N PRO A 5 -32.45 0.29 -12.89
CA PRO A 5 -31.45 1.18 -12.31
C PRO A 5 -30.38 0.43 -11.49
N PHE A 6 -30.72 -0.73 -10.92
CA PHE A 6 -29.81 -1.49 -10.05
C PHE A 6 -28.67 -2.17 -10.83
N LEU A 7 -28.95 -2.61 -12.05
CA LEU A 7 -27.97 -3.24 -12.94
C LEU A 7 -26.91 -2.27 -13.49
N LEU A 8 -27.20 -0.96 -13.50
CA LEU A 8 -26.24 0.08 -13.92
C LEU A 8 -25.33 0.57 -12.78
N LEU A 9 -25.68 0.32 -11.51
CA LEU A 9 -24.85 0.69 -10.36
C LEU A 9 -23.80 -0.36 -9.98
N ALA A 10 -24.01 -1.62 -10.36
CA ALA A 10 -23.08 -2.72 -10.05
C ALA A 10 -21.63 -2.51 -10.55
N PRO A 11 -21.36 -2.02 -11.78
CA PRO A 11 -19.99 -1.84 -12.24
C PRO A 11 -19.26 -0.69 -11.53
N ALA A 12 -19.98 0.30 -10.98
CA ALA A 12 -19.37 1.41 -10.26
C ALA A 12 -18.72 0.97 -8.93
N PHE A 13 -19.29 -0.02 -8.25
CA PHE A 13 -18.71 -0.58 -7.02
C PHE A 13 -17.47 -1.45 -7.29
N ALA A 14 -17.40 -2.11 -8.46
CA ALA A 14 -16.25 -2.94 -8.82
C ALA A 14 -14.98 -2.11 -9.08
N LEU A 15 -15.11 -0.83 -9.44
CA LEU A 15 -13.99 0.07 -9.71
C LEU A 15 -13.33 0.64 -8.44
N GLY A 16 -13.97 0.52 -7.27
CA GLY A 16 -13.43 0.99 -5.99
C GLY A 16 -12.40 0.07 -5.35
N ALA A 17 -12.22 -1.15 -5.86
CA ALA A 17 -11.32 -2.16 -5.29
C ALA A 17 -9.88 -2.10 -5.84
N CYS A 18 -9.60 -1.19 -6.77
CA CYS A 18 -8.25 -0.97 -7.27
C CYS A 18 -7.48 -0.06 -6.30
N ALA A 19 -6.33 -0.51 -5.82
CA ALA A 19 -5.36 0.33 -5.12
C ALA A 19 -4.81 1.37 -6.11
N ILE A 20 -5.47 2.53 -6.20
CA ILE A 20 -5.10 3.63 -7.10
C ILE A 20 -4.30 4.67 -6.29
N PRO A 21 -3.11 5.08 -6.76
CA PRO A 21 -2.35 6.13 -6.11
C PRO A 21 -3.17 7.44 -6.10
N ASN A 22 -3.32 8.01 -4.90
CA ASN A 22 -3.97 9.30 -4.66
C ASN A 22 -3.04 10.25 -3.89
N SER A 23 -3.46 11.50 -3.67
CA SER A 23 -2.64 12.49 -2.96
C SER A 23 -2.21 12.03 -1.57
N ALA A 24 -3.10 11.34 -0.83
CA ALA A 24 -2.77 10.81 0.50
C ALA A 24 -1.67 9.74 0.43
N SER A 25 -1.73 8.83 -0.54
CA SER A 25 -0.69 7.80 -0.74
C SER A 25 0.65 8.38 -1.17
N ASN A 26 0.67 9.50 -1.90
CA ASN A 26 1.93 10.18 -2.27
C ASN A 26 2.63 10.82 -1.07
N ALA A 27 1.88 11.19 -0.02
CA ALA A 27 2.42 11.74 1.21
C ALA A 27 2.96 10.66 2.17
N VAL A 28 2.58 9.39 1.99
CA VAL A 28 3.07 8.29 2.83
C VAL A 28 4.53 8.00 2.55
N VAL A 29 5.33 8.01 3.62
CA VAL A 29 6.76 7.68 3.58
C VAL A 29 6.95 6.20 3.90
N VAL A 30 7.61 5.46 3.02
CA VAL A 30 8.05 4.08 3.32
C VAL A 30 9.52 4.14 3.70
N THR A 31 9.87 3.56 4.84
CA THR A 31 11.23 3.58 5.39
C THR A 31 11.60 2.22 5.95
N ASN A 32 12.88 1.86 5.95
CA ASN A 32 13.40 0.69 6.67
C ASN A 32 14.09 1.09 8.00
N THR A 33 14.08 2.39 8.33
CA THR A 33 14.81 2.93 9.47
C THR A 33 13.87 3.15 10.66
N GLN A 34 14.08 2.37 11.74
CA GLN A 34 13.23 2.40 12.93
C GLN A 34 13.19 3.79 13.59
N SER A 35 14.30 4.52 13.62
CA SER A 35 14.38 5.84 14.27
C SER A 35 13.46 6.90 13.67
N VAL A 36 13.00 6.72 12.43
CA VAL A 36 12.03 7.60 11.77
C VAL A 36 10.62 7.46 12.37
N VAL A 37 10.29 6.29 12.93
CA VAL A 37 8.94 5.97 13.44
C VAL A 37 8.88 5.79 14.96
N GLU A 38 10.00 5.98 15.67
CA GLU A 38 10.11 5.76 17.13
C GLU A 38 9.10 6.56 17.96
N THR A 39 8.81 7.80 17.54
CA THR A 39 7.85 8.68 18.23
C THR A 39 6.42 8.55 17.72
N CYS A 40 6.18 7.69 16.72
CA CYS A 40 4.92 7.59 16.03
C CYS A 40 4.02 6.50 16.62
N LYS A 41 2.70 6.70 16.49
CA LYS A 41 1.73 5.69 16.92
C LYS A 41 1.63 4.57 15.89
N ARG A 42 1.90 3.34 16.31
CA ARG A 42 1.59 2.15 15.50
C ARG A 42 0.07 2.01 15.33
N ILE A 43 -0.39 1.85 14.10
CA ILE A 43 -1.82 1.75 13.79
C ILE A 43 -2.22 0.46 13.07
N GLY A 44 -1.27 -0.30 12.51
CA GLY A 44 -1.60 -1.58 11.88
C GLY A 44 -0.45 -2.24 11.14
N GLU A 45 -0.74 -3.35 10.50
CA GLU A 45 0.15 -4.09 9.59
C GLU A 45 -0.42 -4.06 8.18
N THR A 46 0.45 -4.20 7.18
CA THR A 46 0.08 -4.17 5.77
C THR A 46 0.99 -5.08 4.95
N ASP A 47 0.52 -5.45 3.76
CA ASP A 47 1.30 -6.20 2.77
C ASP A 47 1.22 -5.53 1.40
N GLY A 48 2.39 -5.27 0.82
CA GLY A 48 2.58 -4.77 -0.53
C GLY A 48 2.53 -5.86 -1.61
N ASP A 49 2.27 -7.12 -1.26
CA ASP A 49 2.25 -8.21 -2.22
C ASP A 49 1.15 -8.04 -3.28
N VAL A 50 1.41 -8.63 -4.44
CA VAL A 50 0.43 -8.94 -5.45
C VAL A 50 0.50 -10.43 -5.63
N GLY A 51 -0.58 -11.15 -5.36
CA GLY A 51 -0.73 -12.56 -5.76
C GLY A 51 -0.75 -12.75 -7.30
N VAL A 52 -0.09 -11.88 -8.06
CA VAL A 52 0.09 -11.94 -9.50
C VAL A 52 1.35 -12.76 -9.75
N ASN A 53 1.15 -13.97 -10.27
CA ASN A 53 2.19 -14.93 -10.69
C ASN A 53 3.04 -14.46 -11.89
N GLN A 54 3.31 -13.16 -12.03
CA GLN A 54 4.22 -12.65 -13.04
C GLN A 54 5.60 -12.48 -12.42
N ALA A 55 6.59 -13.17 -13.01
CA ALA A 55 7.99 -12.96 -12.69
C ALA A 55 8.38 -11.53 -13.10
N LEU A 56 8.24 -10.59 -12.16
CA LEU A 56 8.70 -9.22 -12.34
C LEU A 56 10.22 -9.18 -12.15
N LEU A 57 10.89 -8.30 -12.89
CA LEU A 57 12.25 -7.89 -12.55
C LEU A 57 12.24 -7.30 -11.13
N LEU A 58 13.30 -7.55 -10.35
CA LEU A 58 13.38 -7.18 -8.94
C LEU A 58 13.06 -5.69 -8.69
N ASP A 59 13.56 -4.80 -9.55
CA ASP A 59 13.30 -3.36 -9.46
C ASP A 59 11.81 -3.02 -9.64
N ARG A 60 11.15 -3.66 -10.61
CA ARG A 60 9.71 -3.49 -10.84
C ARG A 60 8.87 -4.06 -9.71
N ALA A 61 9.30 -5.19 -9.14
CA ALA A 61 8.67 -5.77 -7.96
C ALA A 61 8.78 -4.82 -6.77
N ARG A 62 9.95 -4.20 -6.56
CA ARG A 62 10.18 -3.24 -5.48
C ARG A 62 9.31 -2.01 -5.64
N ASP A 63 9.30 -1.40 -6.81
CA ASP A 63 8.52 -0.20 -7.07
C ASP A 63 7.01 -0.46 -6.92
N SER A 64 6.54 -1.64 -7.36
CA SER A 64 5.14 -2.05 -7.16
C SER A 64 4.80 -2.21 -5.68
N ALA A 65 5.65 -2.92 -4.92
CA ALA A 65 5.47 -3.11 -3.48
C ALA A 65 5.48 -1.78 -2.73
N LEU A 66 6.41 -0.87 -3.04
CA LEU A 66 6.46 0.48 -2.46
C LEU A 66 5.17 1.25 -2.71
N SER A 67 4.68 1.25 -3.96
CA SER A 67 3.43 1.94 -4.31
C SER A 67 2.24 1.41 -3.50
N ARG A 68 2.15 0.11 -3.31
CA ARG A 68 1.05 -0.53 -2.57
C ARG A 68 1.13 -0.30 -1.07
N LEU A 69 2.33 -0.37 -0.50
CA LEU A 69 2.55 -0.02 0.90
C LEU A 69 2.12 1.41 1.18
N LYS A 70 2.41 2.34 0.26
CA LYS A 70 1.94 3.73 0.36
C LYS A 70 0.42 3.86 0.29
N ILE A 71 -0.22 3.15 -0.65
CA ILE A 71 -1.68 3.18 -0.80
C ILE A 71 -2.36 2.63 0.45
N ARG A 72 -1.99 1.42 0.90
CA ARG A 72 -2.57 0.82 2.11
C ARG A 72 -2.24 1.60 3.37
N GLY A 73 -1.05 2.18 3.45
CA GLY A 73 -0.66 3.09 4.53
C GLY A 73 -1.61 4.29 4.62
N ALA A 74 -1.93 4.89 3.49
CA ALA A 74 -2.87 6.02 3.42
C ALA A 74 -4.32 5.60 3.70
N GLU A 75 -4.77 4.46 3.17
CA GLU A 75 -6.11 3.91 3.44
C GLU A 75 -6.34 3.63 4.92
N ALA A 76 -5.30 3.22 5.65
CA ALA A 76 -5.34 3.05 7.10
C ALA A 76 -5.21 4.37 7.90
N GLY A 77 -5.03 5.51 7.24
CA GLY A 77 -4.83 6.81 7.88
C GLY A 77 -3.44 7.00 8.49
N GLY A 78 -2.45 6.25 8.01
CA GLY A 78 -1.05 6.37 8.39
C GLY A 78 -0.31 7.43 7.58
N SER A 79 0.83 7.88 8.10
CA SER A 79 1.77 8.76 7.40
C SER A 79 3.09 8.06 7.07
N HIS A 80 3.43 6.99 7.79
CA HIS A 80 4.66 6.23 7.61
C HIS A 80 4.38 4.73 7.54
N VAL A 81 5.19 4.01 6.77
CA VAL A 81 5.21 2.55 6.73
C VAL A 81 6.64 2.08 6.91
N LEU A 82 6.88 1.31 7.97
CA LEU A 82 8.16 0.65 8.21
C LEU A 82 8.18 -0.68 7.45
N SER A 83 9.10 -0.84 6.48
CA SER A 83 9.21 -2.03 5.64
C SER A 83 10.61 -2.20 5.05
N ASP A 84 11.07 -3.45 4.94
CA ASP A 84 12.33 -3.82 4.30
C ASP A 84 12.35 -3.52 2.79
N VAL A 85 11.19 -3.32 2.17
CA VAL A 85 11.07 -2.96 0.75
C VAL A 85 11.75 -1.60 0.47
N ALA A 86 11.85 -0.74 1.48
CA ALA A 86 12.57 0.54 1.37
C ALA A 86 14.10 0.39 1.41
N ASP A 87 14.64 -0.80 1.72
CA ASP A 87 16.07 -1.06 1.61
C ASP A 87 16.50 -1.13 0.13
N LEU A 88 17.53 -0.39 -0.24
CA LEU A 88 18.14 -0.45 -1.57
C LEU A 88 18.69 -1.85 -1.91
N LYS A 89 19.00 -2.66 -0.91
CA LYS A 89 19.48 -4.04 -1.03
C LYS A 89 18.37 -5.08 -0.93
N TRP A 90 17.11 -4.67 -0.96
CA TRP A 90 15.96 -5.57 -0.89
C TRP A 90 15.99 -6.63 -2.00
N LYS A 91 15.83 -7.90 -1.62
CA LYS A 91 15.93 -9.06 -2.53
C LYS A 91 14.59 -9.73 -2.86
N GLY A 92 13.47 -9.10 -2.50
CA GLY A 92 12.15 -9.66 -2.73
C GLY A 92 11.58 -10.68 -1.72
N PRO A 93 12.17 -11.00 -0.54
CA PRO A 93 11.61 -12.06 0.31
C PRO A 93 10.35 -11.63 1.09
N SER A 94 10.17 -10.33 1.34
CA SER A 94 9.04 -9.81 2.11
C SER A 94 8.59 -8.46 1.59
N THR A 95 7.29 -8.31 1.39
CA THR A 95 6.59 -7.07 1.03
C THR A 95 5.78 -6.50 2.19
N LYS A 96 5.96 -7.05 3.40
CA LYS A 96 5.21 -6.65 4.59
C LYS A 96 5.70 -5.29 5.11
N GLY A 97 4.80 -4.57 5.77
CA GLY A 97 5.12 -3.34 6.46
C GLY A 97 4.26 -3.11 7.70
N THR A 98 4.75 -2.27 8.60
CA THR A 98 4.00 -1.79 9.76
C THR A 98 3.63 -0.33 9.55
N ILE A 99 2.36 0.01 9.72
CA ILE A 99 1.83 1.35 9.49
C ILE A 99 1.92 2.17 10.79
N TYR A 100 2.42 3.40 10.65
CA TYR A 100 2.55 4.39 11.71
C TYR A 100 1.84 5.69 11.35
N LYS A 101 1.29 6.33 12.37
CA LYS A 101 0.78 7.69 12.32
C LYS A 101 1.71 8.60 13.13
N CYS A 102 2.42 9.45 12.41
CA CYS A 102 3.26 10.52 12.94
C CYS A 102 2.52 11.86 12.75
N GLY A 103 2.49 12.70 13.78
CA GLY A 103 1.71 13.95 13.82
C GLY A 103 0.48 13.82 14.71
#